data_AF-K0B4J9-F1
#
_entry.id   AF-K0B4J9-F1
#
_cell.length_a   1.000
_cell.length_b   1.000
_cell.length_c   1.000
_cell.angle_alpha   90.00
_cell.angle_beta   90.00
_cell.angle_gamma   90.00
#
_symmetry.space_group_name_H-M   'P 1'
#
loop_
_entity.id
_entity.type
_entity.pdbx_description
1 polymer ?
#
loop_
_entity_poly.entity_id
_entity_poly.type
_entity_poly.pdbx_seq_one_letter_code
_entity_poly.pdbx_strand_id
1 'polypeptide(L)' 'MNERKKYMGISKFIIAFIIVRIIRSLTGFNYNFSEGIFNIKILIDLGLWIIVYLIIDFIFNKLSLSYRE' A
#
# COMPACT_ATOMS: atom_id res chain seq x y z
N MET A 1 -7.80 -5.31 21.40
CA MET A 1 -7.87 -4.83 20.00
C MET A 1 -9.09 -5.46 19.36
N ASN A 2 -10.04 -4.66 18.85
CA ASN A 2 -11.33 -5.17 18.38
C ASN A 2 -11.11 -6.03 17.12
N GLU A 3 -11.55 -7.30 17.12
CA GLU A 3 -11.36 -8.29 16.03
C GLU A 3 -11.60 -7.68 14.64
N ARG A 4 -12.70 -6.92 14.48
CA ARG A 4 -13.07 -6.23 13.23
C ARG A 4 -11.99 -5.27 12.71
N LYS A 5 -11.34 -4.50 13.60
CA LYS A 5 -10.27 -3.56 13.22
C LYS A 5 -9.02 -4.31 12.75
N LYS A 6 -8.74 -5.49 13.32
CA LYS A 6 -7.63 -6.35 12.90
C LYS A 6 -7.83 -6.89 11.47
N TYR A 7 -9.01 -7.44 11.16
CA TYR A 7 -9.32 -7.92 9.80
C TYR A 7 -9.33 -6.78 8.76
N MET A 8 -9.78 -5.58 9.15
CA MET A 8 -9.68 -4.38 8.29
C MET A 8 -8.23 -3.98 8.02
N GLY A 9 -7.35 -4.04 9.01
CA GLY A 9 -5.92 -3.75 8.82
C GLY A 9 -5.25 -4.75 7.88
N ILE A 10 -5.52 -6.04 8.06
CA ILE A 10 -4.96 -7.12 7.23
C ILE A 10 -5.45 -6.99 5.79
N SER A 11 -6.75 -6.75 5.57
CA SER A 11 -7.31 -6.59 4.23
C SER A 11 -6.73 -5.37 3.49
N LYS A 12 -6.61 -4.22 4.16
CA LYS A 12 -5.93 -3.03 3.59
C LYS A 12 -4.50 -3.36 3.15
N PHE A 13 -3.74 -4.08 3.97
CA PHE A 13 -2.37 -4.46 3.65
C PHE A 13 -2.28 -5.42 2.46
N ILE A 14 -3.15 -6.43 2.39
CA ILE A 14 -3.20 -7.37 1.26
C ILE A 14 -3.52 -6.64 -0.04
N ILE A 15 -4.52 -5.74 -0.02
CA ILE A 15 -4.90 -4.95 -1.20
C ILE A 15 -3.75 -4.04 -1.63
N ALA A 16 -3.07 -3.39 -0.67
CA ALA A 16 -1.90 -2.55 -0.94
C ALA A 16 -0.78 -3.35 -1.60
N PHE A 17 -0.50 -4.54 -1.08
CA PHE A 17 0.52 -5.43 -1.64
C PHE A 17 0.20 -5.83 -3.09
N ILE A 18 -1.05 -6.19 -3.38
CA ILE A 18 -1.48 -6.55 -4.75
C ILE A 18 -1.29 -5.35 -5.68
N ILE A 19 -1.75 -4.16 -5.29
CA ILE A 19 -1.66 -2.95 -6.11
C ILE A 19 -0.20 -2.56 -6.36
N VAL A 20 0.64 -2.53 -5.33
CA VAL A 20 2.08 -2.24 -5.48
C VAL A 20 2.72 -3.25 -6.44
N ARG A 21 2.38 -4.54 -6.33
CA ARG A 21 2.92 -5.58 -7.21
C ARG A 21 2.50 -5.40 -8.67
N ILE A 22 1.24 -5.01 -8.91
CA ILE A 22 0.75 -4.67 -10.26
C ILE A 22 1.52 -3.46 -10.80
N ILE A 23 1.65 -2.38 -10.02
CA ILE A 23 2.36 -1.18 -10.46
C ILE A 23 3.82 -1.48 -10.78
N ARG A 24 4.52 -2.23 -9.93
CA ARG A 24 5.90 -2.69 -10.21
C ARG A 24 5.98 -3.52 -11.49
N SER A 25 5.03 -4.42 -11.71
CA SER A 25 4.96 -5.22 -12.94
C SER A 25 4.70 -4.38 -14.20
N LEU A 26 3.86 -3.35 -14.11
CA LEU A 26 3.53 -2.47 -15.23
C LEU A 26 4.65 -1.48 -15.57
N THR A 27 5.31 -0.94 -14.54
CA THR A 27 6.40 0.02 -14.69
C THR A 27 7.74 -0.65 -14.99
N GLY A 28 7.84 -1.97 -14.79
CA GLY A 28 9.12 -2.69 -14.79
C GLY A 28 10.05 -2.25 -13.64
N PHE A 29 9.55 -1.44 -12.71
CA PHE A 29 10.34 -0.89 -11.63
C PHE A 29 10.52 -1.93 -10.53
N ASN A 30 11.75 -2.41 -10.38
CA ASN A 30 12.12 -3.35 -9.33
C ASN A 30 13.35 -2.82 -8.59
N TYR A 31 13.17 -2.46 -7.32
CA TYR A 31 14.27 -2.13 -6.45
C TYR A 31 14.83 -3.40 -5.81
N ASN A 32 16.13 -3.64 -5.98
CA ASN A 32 16.85 -4.69 -5.28
C ASN A 32 17.71 -4.09 -4.17
N PHE A 33 17.65 -4.69 -2.98
CA PHE A 33 18.42 -4.22 -1.81
C PHE A 33 19.95 -4.30 -2.02
N SER A 34 20.38 -5.17 -2.95
CA SER A 34 21.78 -5.27 -3.37
C SER A 34 22.32 -4.02 -4.07
N GLU A 35 21.45 -3.11 -4.52
CA GLU A 35 21.86 -1.84 -5.12
C GLU A 35 22.20 -0.75 -4.08
N GLY A 36 22.07 -1.07 -2.78
CA GLY A 36 22.43 -0.17 -1.67
C GLY A 36 21.27 0.70 -1.17
N ILE A 37 21.30 1.00 0.15
CA ILE A 37 20.25 1.74 0.86
C ILE A 37 20.16 3.25 0.53
N PHE A 38 21.19 3.82 -0.13
CA PHE A 38 21.21 5.22 -0.58
C PHE A 38 20.82 5.37 -2.06
N ASN A 39 20.15 4.37 -2.63
CA ASN A 39 19.71 4.41 -4.01
C ASN A 39 18.35 5.12 -4.11
N ILE A 40 18.20 6.07 -5.03
CA ILE A 40 16.93 6.76 -5.30
C ILE A 40 15.76 5.79 -5.52
N LYS A 41 16.06 4.57 -6.01
CA LYS A 41 15.06 3.54 -6.21
C LYS A 41 14.38 3.08 -4.91
N ILE A 42 15.08 3.06 -3.77
CA ILE A 42 14.43 2.73 -2.48
C ILE A 42 13.45 3.83 -2.05
N LEU A 43 13.79 5.10 -2.29
CA LEU A 43 12.91 6.22 -1.97
C LEU A 43 11.65 6.18 -2.82
N ILE A 44 11.79 5.89 -4.12
CA ILE A 44 10.66 5.73 -5.03
C ILE A 44 9.80 4.53 -4.62
N ASP A 45 10.41 3.42 -4.24
CA ASP A 45 9.69 2.21 -3.83
C ASP A 45 8.91 2.41 -2.51
N LEU A 46 9.54 3.03 -1.52
CA LEU A 46 8.89 3.42 -0.27
C LEU A 46 7.79 4.45 -0.51
N GLY A 47 8.05 5.44 -1.37
CA GLY A 47 7.06 6.44 -1.78
C GLY A 47 5.83 5.79 -2.42
N LEU A 48 6.04 4.82 -3.32
CA LEU A 48 4.97 4.06 -3.95
C LEU A 48 4.13 3.31 -2.90
N TRP A 49 4.77 2.64 -1.95
CA TRP A 49 4.07 1.97 -0.84
C TRP A 49 3.22 2.93 -0.01
N ILE A 50 3.79 4.09 0.36
CA ILE A 50 3.09 5.11 1.15
C ILE A 50 1.87 5.64 0.38
N ILE A 51 2.05 6.01 -0.89
CA ILE A 51 0.98 6.56 -1.73
C ILE A 51 -0.16 5.54 -1.88
N VAL A 52 0.17 4.29 -2.21
CA VAL A 52 -0.84 3.22 -2.38
C VAL A 52 -1.58 2.97 -1.06
N TYR A 53 -0.87 2.93 0.07
CA TYR A 53 -1.50 2.73 1.38
C TYR A 53 -2.46 3.88 1.73
N LEU A 54 -2.05 5.13 1.49
CA LEU A 54 -2.91 6.30 1.74
C LEU A 54 -4.16 6.29 0.88
N ILE A 55 -4.07 5.91 -0.40
CA ILE A 55 -5.22 5.79 -1.29
C ILE A 55 -6.20 4.73 -0.76
N ILE A 56 -5.70 3.56 -0.36
CA ILE A 56 -6.54 2.49 0.18
C ILE A 56 -7.18 2.92 1.50
N ASP A 57 -6.40 3.56 2.38
CA ASP A 57 -6.92 4.04 3.65
C ASP A 57 -8.05 5.05 3.43
N PHE A 58 -7.86 6.00 2.51
CA PHE A 58 -8.88 6.97 2.11
C PHE A 58 -10.14 6.29 1.57
N ILE A 59 -10.01 5.32 0.66
CA ILE A 59 -11.15 4.57 0.11
C ILE A 59 -11.91 3.84 1.22
N PHE A 60 -11.20 3.12 2.10
CA PHE A 60 -11.84 2.40 3.19
C PHE A 60 -12.49 3.32 4.21
N ASN A 61 -11.88 4.46 4.52
CA ASN A 61 -12.47 5.45 5.43
C ASN A 61 -13.72 6.06 4.81
N LYS A 62 -13.69 6.39 3.51
CA LYS A 62 -14.85 6.90 2.78
C LYS A 62 -15.99 5.87 2.70
N LEU A 63 -15.67 4.60 2.40
CA LEU A 63 -16.65 3.51 2.39
C LEU A 63 -17.22 3.24 3.79
N SER A 64 -16.38 3.28 4.82
CA SER A 64 -16.84 3.10 6.20
C SER A 64 -17.71 4.25 6.71
N LEU A 65 -17.49 5.48 6.21
CA LEU A 65 -18.35 6.63 6.47
C LEU A 65 -19.68 6.49 5.72
N SER A 66 -19.64 6.12 4.44
CA SER A 66 -20.82 5.93 3.60
C SER A 66 -21.73 4.78 4.06
N TYR A 67 -21.21 3.77 4.75
CA TYR A 67 -22.03 2.69 5.33
C TYR A 67 -22.78 3.12 6.60
N ARG A 68 -22.48 4.31 7.14
CA ARG A 68 -23.01 4.81 8.42
C ARG A 68 -24.12 5.86 8.23
N GLU A 69 -24.40 6.28 7.00
CA GLU A 69 -25.55 7.09 6.57
C GLU A 69 -26.67 6.16 6.05
#